data_AF-A0AA35XJQ6-F1
#
_entry.id   AF-A0AA35XJQ6-F1
#
_cell.length_a   1.000
_cell.length_b   1.000
_cell.length_c   1.000
_cell.angle_alpha   90.00
_cell.angle_beta   90.00
_cell.angle_gamma   90.00
#
_symmetry.space_group_name_H-M   'P 1'
#
loop_
_entity.id
_entity.type
_entity.pdbx_description
1 polymer ?
#
loop_
_entity_poly.entity_id
_entity_poly.type
_entity_poly.pdbx_seq_one_letter_code
_entity_poly.pdbx_strand_id
1 'polypeptide(L)'
;MYSRRGLAPQETSGAVRATNVTFKAGHVTRKKRGEVIGQRGGFRGCCVWFTGLSGAGKTTLSFALEDYLCARGIPSYGLDGDNIRTGE
;
A
#
# COMPACT_ATOMS: atom_id res chain seq x y z
N MET A 1 27.90 -30.45 -10.15
CA MET A 1 27.45 -29.94 -11.46
C MET A 1 25.94 -29.88 -11.46
N TYR A 2 25.34 -28.69 -11.29
CA TYR A 2 23.97 -28.42 -11.70
C TYR A 2 24.00 -27.09 -12.46
N SER A 3 23.65 -27.16 -13.74
CA SER A 3 23.78 -26.09 -14.72
C SER A 3 22.83 -24.94 -14.40
N ARG A 4 23.37 -23.73 -14.19
CA ARG A 4 22.58 -22.49 -14.24
C ARG A 4 22.20 -22.24 -15.70
N ARG A 5 21.07 -22.79 -16.14
CA ARG A 5 20.41 -22.31 -17.35
C ARG A 5 19.93 -20.88 -17.06
N GLY A 6 20.63 -19.89 -17.62
CA GLY A 6 20.21 -18.51 -17.63
C GLY A 6 18.85 -18.41 -18.31
N LEU A 7 17.84 -17.95 -17.57
CA LEU A 7 16.59 -17.51 -18.17
C LEU A 7 16.90 -16.26 -18.98
N ALA A 8 16.70 -16.33 -20.29
CA ALA A 8 16.73 -15.14 -21.14
C ALA A 8 15.67 -14.14 -20.65
N PRO A 9 15.91 -12.81 -20.73
CA PRO A 9 14.89 -11.82 -20.44
C PRO A 9 13.71 -12.07 -21.39
N GLN A 10 12.54 -12.38 -20.83
CA GLN A 10 11.32 -12.40 -21.63
C GLN A 10 11.00 -10.95 -22.03
N GLU A 11 11.05 -10.66 -23.33
CA GLU A 11 10.56 -9.39 -23.86
C GLU A 11 9.06 -9.27 -23.56
N THR A 12 8.70 -8.38 -22.63
CA THR A 12 7.31 -8.01 -22.40
C THR A 12 6.86 -7.08 -23.53
N SER A 13 6.43 -7.64 -24.65
CA SER A 13 5.82 -6.89 -25.75
C SER A 13 4.45 -6.35 -25.31
N GLY A 14 4.23 -5.04 -25.48
CA GLY A 14 2.91 -4.40 -25.30
C GLY A 14 2.66 -3.64 -24.00
N ALA A 15 3.67 -3.36 -23.17
CA ALA A 15 3.47 -2.52 -21.99
C ALA A 15 3.18 -1.07 -22.41
N VAL A 16 1.92 -0.64 -22.30
CA VAL A 16 1.55 0.79 -22.37
C VAL A 16 2.30 1.53 -21.25
N ARG A 17 3.15 2.48 -21.62
CA ARG A 17 3.93 3.30 -20.68
C ARG A 17 3.56 4.76 -20.85
N ALA A 18 3.54 5.49 -19.74
CA ALA A 18 3.43 6.94 -19.80
C ALA A 18 4.70 7.52 -20.45
N THR A 19 4.52 8.30 -21.52
CA THR A 19 5.62 8.82 -22.35
C THR A 19 6.10 10.21 -21.94
N ASN A 20 5.31 10.94 -21.14
CA ASN A 20 5.59 12.31 -20.74
C ASN A 20 5.49 12.50 -19.21
N VAL A 21 6.32 11.78 -18.46
CA VAL A 21 6.35 11.84 -16.99
C VAL A 21 7.55 12.67 -16.54
N THR A 22 7.29 13.72 -15.77
CA THR A 22 8.32 14.47 -15.05
C THR A 22 8.10 14.34 -13.54
N PHE A 23 9.18 14.13 -12.79
CA PHE A 23 9.08 14.08 -11.33
C PHE A 23 8.88 15.50 -10.79
N LYS A 24 7.78 15.71 -10.06
CA LYS A 24 7.55 16.93 -9.30
C LYS A 24 7.75 16.64 -7.82
N ALA A 25 8.77 17.24 -7.23
CA ALA A 25 8.98 17.15 -5.79
C ALA A 25 7.83 17.84 -5.06
N GLY A 26 7.23 17.16 -4.09
CA GLY A 26 6.22 17.77 -3.22
C GLY A 26 6.85 18.78 -2.26
N HIS A 27 6.16 19.87 -1.95
CA HIS A 27 6.64 20.90 -1.02
C HIS A 27 6.59 20.47 0.46
N VAL A 28 5.94 19.35 0.79
CA VAL A 28 5.73 18.88 2.16
C VAL A 28 6.53 17.60 2.41
N THR A 29 7.52 17.68 3.31
CA THR A 29 8.35 16.53 3.71
C THR A 29 7.55 15.51 4.51
N ARG A 30 8.01 14.25 4.53
CA ARG A 30 7.40 13.19 5.36
C ARG A 30 7.38 13.55 6.84
N LYS A 31 8.46 14.16 7.35
CA LYS A 31 8.54 14.64 8.73
C LYS A 31 7.45 15.67 9.01
N LYS A 32 7.34 16.70 8.14
CA LYS A 32 6.32 17.74 8.31
C LYS A 32 4.90 17.18 8.27
N ARG A 33 4.65 16.22 7.38
CA ARG A 33 3.36 15.52 7.29
C ARG A 33 3.06 14.71 8.55
N GLY A 34 4.08 14.07 9.13
CA GLY A 34 3.96 13.31 10.38
C GLY A 34 3.71 14.16 11.62
N GLU A 35 4.02 15.46 11.58
CA GLU A 35 3.71 16.40 12.67
C GLU A 35 2.23 16.81 12.70
N VAL A 36 1.53 16.73 11.56
CA VAL A 36 0.16 17.26 11.40
C VAL A 36 -0.91 16.18 11.25
N ILE A 37 -0.53 14.94 10.93
CA ILE A 37 -1.49 13.83 10.75
C ILE A 37 -1.67 13.09 12.08
N GLY A 38 -2.93 13.00 12.52
CA GLY A 38 -3.32 12.26 13.72
C GLY A 38 -3.10 13.02 15.02
N GLN A 39 -3.46 12.38 16.13
CA GLN A 39 -3.33 12.96 17.47
C GLN A 39 -1.95 12.71 18.09
N ARG A 40 -1.18 11.78 17.51
CA ARG A 40 0.16 11.42 17.97
C ARG A 40 1.21 12.09 17.10
N GLY A 41 2.18 12.76 17.73
CA GLY A 41 3.30 13.36 17.02
C GLY A 41 4.15 12.33 16.28
N GLY A 42 4.61 12.69 15.08
CA GLY A 42 5.53 11.86 14.30
C GLY A 42 4.86 10.70 13.59
N PHE A 43 3.64 10.89 13.06
CA PHE A 43 2.94 9.87 12.30
C PHE A 43 3.81 9.31 11.16
N ARG A 44 3.86 7.98 11.08
CA ARG A 44 4.61 7.24 10.07
C ARG A 44 3.66 6.30 9.34
N GLY A 45 3.18 6.74 8.18
CA GLY A 45 2.40 5.88 7.30
C GLY A 45 3.18 4.62 6.92
N CYS A 46 2.49 3.48 6.94
CA CYS A 46 2.92 2.17 6.47
C CYS A 46 1.74 1.46 5.78
N CYS A 47 2.03 0.34 5.11
CA CYS A 47 1.02 -0.53 4.53
C CYS A 47 1.08 -1.88 5.24
N VAL A 48 -0.05 -2.34 5.77
CA VAL A 48 -0.22 -3.71 6.27
C VAL A 48 -0.93 -4.49 5.18
N TRP A 49 -0.21 -5.41 4.53
CA TRP A 49 -0.72 -6.16 3.40
C TRP A 49 -1.23 -7.54 3.84
N PHE A 50 -2.54 -7.67 4.05
CA PHE A 50 -3.15 -8.97 4.35
C PHE A 50 -3.25 -9.82 3.08
N THR A 51 -2.72 -11.03 3.12
CA THR A 51 -2.77 -12.01 2.03
C THR A 51 -3.12 -13.38 2.58
N GLY A 52 -3.77 -14.22 1.77
CA GLY A 52 -4.28 -15.52 2.18
C GLY A 52 -5.51 -15.97 1.39
N LEU A 53 -5.90 -17.24 1.58
CA LEU A 53 -7.05 -17.86 0.91
C LEU A 53 -8.37 -17.13 1.19
N SER A 54 -9.37 -17.34 0.33
CA SER A 54 -10.74 -16.90 0.62
C SER A 54 -11.23 -17.53 1.93
N GLY A 55 -11.93 -16.76 2.77
CA GLY A 55 -12.35 -17.20 4.10
C GLY A 55 -11.27 -17.21 5.20
N ALA A 56 -10.01 -16.89 4.89
CA ALA A 56 -8.93 -16.84 5.90
C ALA A 56 -9.05 -15.67 6.91
N GLY A 57 -10.10 -14.85 6.83
CA GLY A 57 -10.36 -13.76 7.79
C GLY A 57 -9.62 -12.44 7.51
N LYS A 58 -9.09 -12.22 6.30
CA LYS A 58 -8.35 -10.99 5.94
C LYS A 58 -9.16 -9.71 6.20
N THR A 59 -10.38 -9.66 5.66
CA THR A 59 -11.29 -8.51 5.81
C THR A 59 -11.68 -8.32 7.28
N THR A 60 -12.00 -9.41 7.99
CA THR A 60 -12.29 -9.39 9.43
C THR A 60 -11.15 -8.76 10.24
N LEU A 61 -9.92 -9.18 9.98
CA LEU A 61 -8.74 -8.67 10.67
C LEU A 61 -8.42 -7.22 10.29
N SER A 62 -8.64 -6.84 9.03
CA SER A 62 -8.45 -5.47 8.56
C SER A 62 -9.37 -4.48 9.29
N PHE A 63 -10.66 -4.80 9.41
CA PHE A 63 -11.61 -3.94 10.13
C PHE A 63 -11.30 -3.84 11.62
N ALA A 64 -10.97 -4.97 12.26
CA ALA A 64 -10.59 -4.97 13.68
C ALA A 64 -9.30 -4.16 13.93
N LEU A 65 -8.32 -4.24 13.02
CA LEU A 65 -7.08 -3.46 13.11
C LEU A 65 -7.35 -1.97 12.93
N GLU A 66 -8.20 -1.60 11.96
CA GLU A 66 -8.57 -0.21 11.71
C GLU A 66 -9.27 0.40 12.93
N ASP A 67 -10.28 -0.26 13.48
CA ASP A 67 -10.96 0.18 14.71
C ASP A 67 -9.98 0.34 15.87
N TYR A 68 -9.09 -0.64 16.07
CA TYR A 68 -8.06 -0.63 17.11
C TYR A 68 -7.08 0.56 16.98
N LEU A 69 -6.67 0.92 15.76
CA LEU A 69 -5.74 2.02 15.49
C LEU A 69 -6.43 3.38 15.63
N CYS A 70 -7.64 3.52 15.07
CA CYS A 70 -8.47 4.72 15.19
C CYS A 70 -8.78 5.05 16.65
N ALA A 71 -9.16 4.05 17.45
CA ALA A 71 -9.40 4.21 18.90
C ALA A 71 -8.15 4.69 19.68
N ARG A 72 -6.95 4.55 19.09
CA ARG A 72 -5.67 5.00 19.67
C ARG A 72 -5.18 6.33 19.11
N GLY A 73 -5.98 7.00 18.28
CA GLY A 73 -5.62 8.26 17.63
C GLY A 73 -4.56 8.11 16.53
N ILE A 74 -4.41 6.90 15.98
CA ILE A 74 -3.53 6.60 14.84
C ILE A 74 -4.41 6.54 13.58
N PRO A 75 -4.25 7.47 12.64
CA PRO A 75 -5.00 7.43 11.39
C PRO A 75 -4.69 6.15 10.60
N SER A 76 -5.75 5.42 10.25
CA SER A 76 -5.71 4.21 9.43
C SER A 76 -6.83 4.23 8.41
N TYR A 77 -6.68 3.45 7.35
CA TYR A 77 -7.68 3.29 6.31
C TYR A 77 -7.63 1.89 5.73
N GLY A 78 -8.77 1.20 5.68
CA GLY A 78 -8.93 -0.10 5.05
C GLY A 78 -9.03 0.00 3.52
N LEU A 79 -8.19 -0.75 2.80
CA LEU A 79 -8.27 -0.91 1.36
C LEU A 79 -8.68 -2.35 1.05
N ASP A 80 -9.97 -2.60 0.82
CA ASP A 80 -10.47 -3.91 0.40
C ASP A 80 -10.65 -3.96 -1.12
N GLY A 81 -10.38 -5.14 -1.70
CA GLY A 81 -10.50 -5.37 -3.13
C GLY A 81 -11.93 -5.23 -3.64
N ASP A 82 -12.93 -5.34 -2.77
CA ASP A 82 -14.32 -5.07 -3.11
C ASP A 82 -14.56 -3.55 -3.27
N ASN A 83 -14.12 -2.74 -2.29
CA ASN A 83 -14.24 -1.27 -2.34
C ASN A 83 -13.45 -0.64 -3.49
N ILE A 84 -12.24 -1.15 -3.77
CA ILE A 84 -11.42 -0.66 -4.89
C ILE A 84 -12.00 -1.06 -6.25
N ARG A 85 -12.70 -2.20 -6.35
CA ARG A 85 -13.25 -2.69 -7.61
C ARG A 85 -14.54 -1.98 -8.02
N THR A 86 -15.33 -1.51 -7.05
CA THR A 86 -16.57 -0.76 -7.30
C THR A 86 -16.36 0.75 -7.37
N GLY A 87 -15.27 1.28 -6.79
CA GLY A 87 -14.88 2.68 -6.92
C GLY A 87 -15.78 3.66 -6.16
N GLU A 88 -16.47 3.20 -5.11
CA GLU A 88 -17.28 4.03 -4.22
C GLU A 88 -16.44 4.69 -3.10
#